data_AF-A0A6C0KYZ0-F1
#
_entry.id   AF-A0A6C0KYZ0-F1
#
_cell.length_a   1.000
_cell.length_b   1.000
_cell.length_c   1.000
_cell.angle_alpha   90.00
_cell.angle_beta   90.00
_cell.angle_gamma   90.00
#
_symmetry.space_group_name_H-M   'P 1'
#
loop_
_entity.id
_entity.type
_entity.pdbx_description
1 polymer ?
#
loop_
_entity_poly.entity_id
_entity_poly.type
_entity_poly.pdbx_seq_one_letter_code
_entity_poly.pdbx_strand_id
1 'polypeptide(L)'
;MKITKININGTMDDISVSFTKKTIQKVLEKISTFKGITELYKWVNDNKIISCYGWYEGEAGFENKHDLIPNGSSSFCDEDSSEKLLFGDLFMVCYDKQKDKYIDFCVSDYGAFYELMFEGFDDCENSEEESDEEEPNTDDEEFIDDDLEEDGDYHEYGSDDELDEDENDYSDGSC
;
A
#
# COMPACT_ATOMS: atom_id res chain seq x y z
N MET A 1 13.29 3.60 19.72
CA MET A 1 12.03 4.16 19.21
C MET A 1 11.23 3.05 18.56
N LYS A 2 9.94 3.25 18.34
CA LYS A 2 9.06 2.31 17.67
C LYS A 2 8.70 2.78 16.27
N ILE A 3 8.56 1.83 15.36
CA ILE A 3 8.07 2.04 14.00
C ILE A 3 6.97 1.03 13.72
N THR A 4 6.12 1.31 12.73
CA THR A 4 5.10 0.36 12.27
C THR A 4 5.69 -0.46 11.14
N LYS A 5 5.70 -1.79 11.30
CA LYS A 5 5.94 -2.72 10.20
C LYS A 5 4.60 -3.20 9.67
N ILE A 6 4.39 -3.11 8.38
CA ILE A 6 3.25 -3.71 7.67
C ILE A 6 3.80 -4.95 6.97
N ASN A 7 3.42 -6.12 7.47
CA ASN A 7 3.84 -7.38 6.88
C ASN A 7 3.18 -7.56 5.51
N ILE A 8 3.79 -8.41 4.69
CA ILE A 8 3.28 -8.75 3.34
C ILE A 8 1.80 -9.18 3.33
N ASN A 9 1.32 -9.81 4.39
CA ASN A 9 -0.07 -10.26 4.51
C ASN A 9 -1.06 -9.17 4.96
N GLY A 10 -0.60 -7.93 5.13
CA GLY A 10 -1.38 -6.78 5.58
C GLY A 10 -1.48 -6.61 7.11
N THR A 11 -1.00 -7.57 7.90
CA THR A 11 -0.94 -7.43 9.37
C THR A 11 0.14 -6.43 9.77
N MET A 12 -0.01 -5.80 10.93
CA MET A 12 0.93 -4.77 11.39
C MET A 12 1.52 -5.08 12.77
N ASP A 13 2.80 -4.75 12.93
CA ASP A 13 3.54 -4.94 14.17
C ASP A 13 4.28 -3.66 14.60
N ASP A 14 4.33 -3.45 15.91
CA ASP A 14 5.20 -2.47 16.55
C ASP A 14 6.64 -3.01 16.63
N ILE A 15 7.58 -2.42 15.88
CA ILE A 15 8.99 -2.83 15.93
C ILE A 15 9.84 -1.79 16.66
N SER A 16 10.56 -2.23 17.69
CA SER A 16 11.52 -1.39 18.40
C SER A 16 12.87 -1.36 17.70
N VAL A 17 13.28 -0.16 17.25
CA VAL A 17 14.51 0.07 16.49
C VAL A 17 15.29 1.27 17.00
N SER A 18 16.55 1.37 16.59
CA SER A 18 17.40 2.53 16.81
C SER A 18 18.24 2.79 15.57
N PHE A 19 18.09 3.98 14.98
CA PHE A 19 18.85 4.38 13.81
C PHE A 19 19.01 5.90 13.73
N THR A 20 19.90 6.31 12.83
CA THR A 20 20.07 7.70 12.39
C THR A 20 19.64 7.82 10.93
N LYS A 21 19.55 9.06 10.41
CA LYS A 21 19.27 9.32 8.98
C LYS A 21 20.18 8.53 8.04
N LYS A 22 21.45 8.28 8.43
CA LYS A 22 22.44 7.56 7.61
C LYS A 22 22.32 6.03 7.69
N THR A 23 21.66 5.50 8.71
CA THR A 23 21.64 4.06 9.00
C THR A 23 20.26 3.44 8.88
N ILE A 24 19.22 4.23 8.65
CA ILE A 24 17.82 3.78 8.59
C ILE A 24 17.64 2.60 7.62
N GLN A 25 18.03 2.76 6.34
CA GLN A 25 17.90 1.70 5.32
C GLN A 25 18.56 0.39 5.79
N LYS A 26 19.80 0.46 6.26
CA LYS A 26 20.54 -0.73 6.75
C LYS A 26 19.89 -1.39 7.97
N VAL A 27 19.17 -0.64 8.80
CA VAL A 27 18.46 -1.19 9.95
C VAL A 27 17.16 -1.84 9.50
N LEU A 28 16.43 -1.20 8.58
CA LEU A 28 15.20 -1.75 8.01
C LEU A 28 15.46 -3.03 7.19
N GLU A 29 16.52 -3.06 6.38
CA GLU A 29 16.93 -4.27 5.64
C GLU A 29 17.24 -5.47 6.55
N LYS A 30 17.70 -5.23 7.79
CA LYS A 30 18.00 -6.33 8.74
C LYS A 30 16.75 -6.94 9.36
N ILE A 31 15.66 -6.19 9.42
CA ILE A 31 14.39 -6.63 10.01
C ILE A 31 13.35 -6.97 8.93
N SER A 32 13.68 -6.70 7.68
CA SER A 32 12.88 -7.03 6.50
C SER A 32 13.14 -8.45 6.05
N THR A 33 12.12 -9.04 5.43
CA THR A 33 12.23 -10.31 4.70
C THR A 33 13.05 -10.14 3.41
N PHE A 34 13.07 -8.92 2.84
CA PHE A 34 13.70 -8.60 1.56
C PHE A 34 14.82 -7.56 1.71
N LYS A 35 15.80 -7.62 0.80
CA LYS A 35 16.88 -6.63 0.67
C LYS A 35 16.47 -5.49 -0.26
N GLY A 36 17.23 -4.39 -0.26
CA GLY A 36 16.99 -3.28 -1.19
C GLY A 36 15.89 -2.34 -0.71
N ILE A 37 15.73 -2.19 0.62
CA ILE A 37 14.73 -1.31 1.20
C ILE A 37 15.07 0.14 0.90
N THR A 38 14.17 0.80 0.18
CA THR A 38 14.26 2.21 -0.18
C THR A 38 13.06 2.98 0.37
N GLU A 39 13.16 4.30 0.38
CA GLU A 39 12.01 5.15 0.71
C GLU A 39 11.06 5.18 -0.50
N LEU A 40 9.81 4.82 -0.25
CA LEU A 40 8.76 4.67 -1.26
C LEU A 40 7.87 5.92 -1.35
N TYR A 41 7.36 6.37 -0.22
CA TYR A 41 6.41 7.47 -0.18
C TYR A 41 6.60 8.30 1.07
N LYS A 42 6.13 9.55 1.01
CA LYS A 42 6.17 10.50 2.12
C LYS A 42 4.86 11.27 2.22
N TRP A 43 4.41 11.43 3.45
CA TRP A 43 3.32 12.33 3.82
C TRP A 43 3.84 13.38 4.78
N VAL A 44 3.37 14.61 4.60
CA VAL A 44 3.66 15.73 5.51
C VAL A 44 2.38 16.06 6.25
N ASN A 45 2.41 15.91 7.57
CA ASN A 45 1.33 16.29 8.46
C ASN A 45 1.89 17.27 9.49
N ASP A 46 1.63 18.56 9.29
CA ASP A 46 2.23 19.67 10.05
C ASP A 46 3.77 19.57 10.15
N ASN A 47 4.26 19.34 11.37
CA ASN A 47 5.67 19.21 11.72
C ASN A 47 6.16 17.76 11.62
N LYS A 48 5.32 16.81 11.23
CA LYS A 48 5.68 15.40 11.07
C LYS A 48 5.87 15.07 9.59
N ILE A 49 6.91 14.28 9.31
CA ILE A 49 7.10 13.60 8.03
C ILE A 49 6.94 12.12 8.31
N ILE A 50 5.94 11.50 7.69
CA ILE A 50 5.76 10.06 7.70
C ILE A 50 6.37 9.55 6.40
N SER A 51 7.38 8.69 6.49
CA SER A 51 8.00 8.03 5.35
C SER A 51 7.61 6.55 5.35
N CYS A 52 7.18 6.03 4.21
CA CYS A 52 7.08 4.60 3.93
C CYS A 52 8.39 4.12 3.31
N TYR A 53 8.96 3.06 3.85
CA TYR A 53 10.11 2.35 3.28
C TYR A 53 9.68 0.93 2.90
N GLY A 54 10.19 0.41 1.80
CA GLY A 54 9.85 -0.94 1.34
C GLY A 54 10.57 -1.32 0.06
N TRP A 55 10.02 -2.32 -0.62
CA TRP A 55 10.53 -2.84 -1.87
C TRP A 55 9.53 -2.58 -3.01
N TYR A 56 10.04 -1.94 -4.08
CA TYR A 56 9.22 -1.54 -5.23
C TYR A 56 9.17 -2.61 -6.33
N GLU A 57 10.26 -3.35 -6.55
CA GLU A 57 10.37 -4.34 -7.63
C GLU A 57 10.28 -5.76 -7.06
N GLY A 58 9.08 -6.32 -6.92
CA GLY A 58 8.92 -7.69 -6.44
C GLY A 58 8.37 -8.65 -7.49
N GLU A 59 8.41 -9.93 -7.14
CA GLU A 59 7.83 -11.01 -7.93
C GLU A 59 6.37 -11.26 -7.53
N ALA A 60 5.61 -11.85 -8.46
CA ALA A 60 4.24 -12.23 -8.21
C ALA A 60 4.13 -13.18 -7.00
N GLY A 61 3.14 -12.95 -6.13
CA GLY A 61 2.96 -13.69 -4.88
C GLY A 61 3.66 -13.06 -3.67
N PHE A 62 4.44 -11.99 -3.88
CA PHE A 62 5.05 -11.19 -2.81
C PHE A 62 4.46 -9.78 -2.68
N GLU A 63 3.29 -9.54 -3.25
CA GLU A 63 2.57 -8.28 -3.11
C GLU A 63 2.21 -8.04 -1.65
N ASN A 64 2.42 -6.81 -1.18
CA ASN A 64 1.89 -6.38 0.09
C ASN A 64 0.38 -6.19 -0.02
N LYS A 65 -0.39 -6.82 0.86
CA LYS A 65 -1.86 -6.78 0.84
C LYS A 65 -2.49 -5.57 1.52
N HIS A 66 -1.68 -4.60 1.94
CA HIS A 66 -2.14 -3.41 2.62
C HIS A 66 -2.29 -2.23 1.66
N ASP A 67 -3.48 -1.63 1.65
CA ASP A 67 -3.73 -0.40 0.89
C ASP A 67 -3.11 0.80 1.61
N LEU A 68 -2.15 1.47 0.97
CA LEU A 68 -1.52 2.64 1.56
C LEU A 68 -2.45 3.87 1.54
N ILE A 69 -2.12 4.82 2.42
CA ILE A 69 -2.74 6.13 2.46
C ILE A 69 -2.53 6.84 1.12
N PRO A 70 -3.55 7.50 0.54
CA PRO A 70 -3.41 8.19 -0.74
C PRO A 70 -2.52 9.44 -0.65
N ASN A 71 -2.23 10.05 -1.79
CA ASN A 71 -1.52 11.32 -1.92
C ASN A 71 -0.10 11.34 -1.33
N GLY A 72 0.55 10.19 -1.27
CA GLY A 72 1.95 10.07 -0.87
C GLY A 72 2.87 10.68 -1.94
N SER A 73 3.80 11.53 -1.51
CA SER A 73 4.84 12.04 -2.40
C SER A 73 5.95 10.99 -2.57
N SER A 74 6.20 10.57 -3.80
CA SER A 74 7.34 9.73 -4.18
C SER A 74 8.38 10.53 -4.97
N SER A 75 9.64 10.10 -4.89
CA SER A 75 10.73 10.63 -5.71
C SER A 75 11.12 9.72 -6.88
N PHE A 76 10.49 8.55 -7.04
CA PHE A 76 10.81 7.58 -8.11
C PHE A 76 9.61 7.21 -8.98
N CYS A 77 8.37 7.45 -8.55
CA CYS A 77 7.18 7.18 -9.36
C CYS A 77 6.16 8.32 -9.26
N ASP A 78 5.36 8.46 -10.31
CA ASP A 78 4.27 9.44 -10.39
C ASP A 78 2.92 8.85 -9.97
N GLU A 79 2.84 7.53 -9.78
CA GLU A 79 1.63 6.81 -9.33
C GLU A 79 1.32 7.12 -7.86
N ASP A 80 0.02 7.27 -7.56
CA ASP A 80 -0.44 7.50 -6.21
C ASP A 80 -0.12 6.30 -5.31
N SER A 81 0.18 6.58 -4.05
CA SER A 81 0.48 5.54 -3.06
C SER A 81 -0.67 4.56 -2.84
N SER A 82 -1.93 4.95 -3.01
CA SER A 82 -3.06 4.03 -2.89
C SER A 82 -3.28 3.15 -4.12
N GLU A 83 -2.69 3.49 -5.27
CA GLU A 83 -2.86 2.75 -6.52
C GLU A 83 -1.67 1.83 -6.81
N LYS A 84 -0.50 2.16 -6.26
CA LYS A 84 0.73 1.44 -6.54
C LYS A 84 0.77 0.07 -5.88
N LEU A 85 0.98 -0.98 -6.69
CA LEU A 85 1.32 -2.31 -6.19
C LEU A 85 2.75 -2.31 -5.62
N LEU A 86 2.87 -2.61 -4.32
CA LEU A 86 4.14 -2.70 -3.60
C LEU A 86 4.39 -4.12 -3.10
N PHE A 87 5.63 -4.43 -2.76
CA PHE A 87 6.04 -5.80 -2.45
C PHE A 87 6.75 -5.91 -1.10
N GLY A 88 6.62 -7.09 -0.50
CA GLY A 88 7.28 -7.45 0.74
C GLY A 88 6.78 -6.68 1.95
N ASP A 89 7.65 -6.52 2.95
CA ASP A 89 7.34 -5.78 4.17
C ASP A 89 7.51 -4.27 3.95
N LEU A 90 6.57 -3.48 4.48
CA LEU A 90 6.65 -2.02 4.50
C LEU A 90 6.94 -1.51 5.91
N PHE A 91 7.59 -0.35 6.01
CA PHE A 91 7.96 0.27 7.27
C PHE A 91 7.56 1.73 7.29
N MET A 92 6.68 2.10 8.22
CA MET A 92 6.27 3.49 8.44
C MET A 92 7.13 4.12 9.53
N VAL A 93 7.80 5.21 9.18
CA VAL A 93 8.72 5.92 10.07
C VAL A 93 8.32 7.39 10.16
N CYS A 94 8.19 7.90 11.38
CA CYS A 94 7.88 9.31 11.60
C CYS A 94 9.11 10.11 12.02
N TYR A 95 9.30 11.26 11.37
CA TYR A 95 10.31 12.25 11.71
C TYR A 95 9.64 13.57 12.11
N ASP A 96 10.00 14.08 13.29
CA ASP A 96 9.52 15.35 13.83
C ASP A 96 10.49 16.47 13.42
N LYS A 97 10.04 17.35 12.53
CA LYS A 97 10.80 18.51 12.03
C LYS A 97 11.15 19.49 13.15
N GLN A 98 10.25 19.68 14.12
CA GLN A 98 10.47 20.64 15.21
C GLN A 98 11.56 20.15 16.17
N LYS A 99 11.59 18.84 16.43
CA LYS A 99 12.60 18.22 17.31
C LYS A 99 13.86 17.74 16.58
N ASP A 100 13.89 17.85 15.25
CA ASP A 100 14.92 17.31 14.36
C ASP A 100 15.29 15.86 14.68
N LYS A 101 14.29 14.99 14.89
CA LYS A 101 14.54 13.59 15.24
C LYS A 101 13.42 12.65 14.81
N TYR A 102 13.78 11.38 14.64
CA TYR A 102 12.80 10.30 14.55
C TYR A 102 12.10 10.11 15.89
N ILE A 103 10.78 9.91 15.84
CA ILE A 103 9.92 9.70 17.00
C ILE A 103 9.23 8.34 16.90
N ASP A 104 8.61 7.90 17.99
CA ASP A 104 7.80 6.69 17.97
C ASP A 104 6.60 6.87 17.03
N PHE A 105 6.34 5.83 16.24
CA PHE A 105 5.20 5.75 15.34
C PHE A 105 4.70 4.31 15.28
N CYS A 106 3.81 3.99 16.22
CA CYS A 106 3.27 2.66 16.45
C CYS A 106 2.05 2.39 15.55
N VAL A 107 1.57 1.15 15.53
CA VAL A 107 0.40 0.74 14.75
C VAL A 107 -0.80 1.65 15.02
N SER A 108 -1.02 2.03 16.29
CA SER A 108 -2.09 2.96 16.67
C SER A 108 -1.91 4.37 16.10
N ASP A 109 -0.68 4.86 16.01
CA ASP A 109 -0.38 6.17 15.42
C ASP A 109 -0.63 6.14 13.90
N TYR A 110 -0.26 5.02 13.26
CA TYR A 110 -0.55 4.79 11.85
C TYR A 110 -2.06 4.70 11.58
N GLY A 111 -2.81 3.95 12.39
CA GLY A 111 -4.27 3.84 12.25
C GLY A 111 -4.98 5.19 12.35
N ALA A 112 -4.65 6.00 13.37
CA ALA A 112 -5.21 7.34 13.51
C ALA A 112 -4.81 8.27 12.33
N PHE A 113 -3.60 8.12 11.81
CA PHE A 113 -3.18 8.87 10.62
C PHE A 113 -3.87 8.39 9.35
N TYR A 114 -4.13 7.09 9.24
CA TYR A 114 -4.88 6.48 8.14
C TYR A 114 -6.31 7.04 8.12
N GLU A 115 -7.03 6.92 9.24
CA GLU A 115 -8.38 7.48 9.41
C GLU A 115 -8.43 8.96 9.02
N LEU A 116 -7.57 9.80 9.60
CA LEU A 116 -7.52 11.24 9.28
C LEU A 116 -7.38 11.55 7.78
N MET A 117 -6.60 10.74 7.06
CA MET A 117 -6.32 10.98 5.64
C MET A 117 -7.44 10.46 4.72
N PHE A 118 -8.25 9.50 5.19
CA PHE A 118 -9.42 8.98 4.47
C PHE A 118 -10.73 9.70 4.87
N GLU A 119 -10.83 10.21 6.10
CA GLU A 119 -12.01 10.92 6.64
C GLU A 119 -12.26 12.30 6.00
N GLY A 120 -11.31 12.83 5.22
CA GLY A 120 -11.53 14.02 4.39
C GLY A 120 -12.61 13.86 3.31
N PHE A 121 -13.16 12.65 3.12
CA PHE A 121 -14.26 12.37 2.18
C PHE A 121 -15.65 12.27 2.83
N ASP A 122 -15.77 12.21 4.16
CA ASP A 122 -17.05 11.93 4.84
C ASP A 122 -17.74 13.18 5.43
N ASP A 123 -17.16 14.37 5.28
CA ASP A 123 -17.67 15.63 5.85
C ASP A 123 -18.48 16.46 4.82
N CYS A 124 -19.21 15.80 3.92
CA CYS A 124 -20.25 16.41 3.07
C CYS A 124 -21.68 16.26 3.64
N GLU A 125 -21.84 16.12 4.96
CA GLU A 125 -23.14 16.25 5.65
C GLU A 125 -23.07 17.21 6.84
N ASN A 126 -22.67 18.47 6.59
CA ASN A 126 -23.18 19.57 7.41
C ASN A 126 -23.35 20.84 6.58
N SER A 127 -24.38 20.82 5.74
CA SER A 127 -25.03 22.03 5.25
C SER A 127 -26.53 21.85 5.44
N GLU A 128 -26.95 21.85 6.71
CA GLU A 128 -28.36 22.05 7.03
C GLU A 128 -28.77 23.49 6.66
N GLU A 129 -29.78 23.53 5.79
CA GLU A 129 -30.72 24.62 5.46
C GLU A 129 -30.31 25.66 4.39
N GLU A 130 -30.82 25.47 3.17
CA GLU A 130 -32.08 26.12 2.72
C GLU A 130 -32.65 25.39 1.47
N SER A 131 -33.97 25.28 1.46
CA SER A 131 -34.85 24.75 0.41
C SER A 131 -34.47 25.08 -1.03
N ASP A 132 -34.59 24.09 -1.91
CA ASP A 132 -35.46 24.23 -3.08
C ASP A 132 -36.03 22.86 -3.49
N GLU A 133 -37.36 22.78 -3.51
CA GLU A 133 -38.13 21.68 -4.07
C GLU A 133 -37.99 21.74 -5.60
N GLU A 134 -37.01 21.05 -6.16
CA GLU A 134 -36.94 20.79 -7.60
C GLU A 134 -37.69 19.49 -7.90
N GLU A 135 -38.78 19.61 -8.64
CA GLU A 135 -39.69 18.51 -9.00
C GLU A 135 -38.96 17.37 -9.75
N PRO A 136 -39.37 16.10 -9.55
CA PRO A 136 -38.83 15.00 -10.33
C PRO A 136 -39.22 15.14 -11.81
N ASN A 137 -38.23 15.43 -12.65
CA ASN A 137 -38.39 15.41 -14.09
C ASN A 137 -38.45 13.95 -14.56
N THR A 138 -39.65 13.41 -14.76
CA THR A 138 -39.91 12.01 -15.17
C THR A 138 -39.96 11.84 -16.70
N ASP A 139 -39.00 12.40 -17.43
CA ASP A 139 -39.03 12.44 -18.90
C ASP A 139 -37.89 11.64 -19.55
N ASP A 140 -37.58 10.44 -19.03
CA ASP A 140 -36.80 9.43 -19.78
C ASP A 140 -37.00 7.99 -19.27
N GLU A 141 -38.23 7.63 -18.91
CA GLU A 141 -38.64 6.23 -18.93
C GLU A 141 -39.01 5.85 -20.37
N GLU A 142 -38.04 5.38 -21.18
CA GLU A 142 -38.25 4.40 -22.27
C GLU A 142 -36.97 4.17 -23.11
N PHE A 143 -36.14 3.20 -22.73
CA PHE A 143 -35.71 2.13 -23.65
C PHE A 143 -35.06 0.97 -22.88
N ILE A 144 -35.87 -0.02 -22.52
CA ILE A 144 -35.39 -1.37 -22.22
C ILE A 144 -35.27 -2.06 -23.59
N ASP A 145 -34.05 -2.15 -24.12
CA ASP A 145 -33.77 -3.06 -25.23
C ASP A 145 -33.51 -4.46 -24.64
N ASP A 146 -34.59 -5.22 -24.57
CA ASP A 146 -34.63 -6.62 -24.13
C ASP A 146 -34.25 -7.52 -25.31
N ASP A 147 -32.99 -7.45 -25.76
CA ASP A 147 -32.41 -8.42 -26.70
C ASP A 147 -31.63 -9.47 -25.91
N LEU A 148 -32.41 -10.33 -25.25
CA LEU A 148 -32.04 -11.68 -24.89
C LEU A 148 -31.80 -12.50 -26.17
N GLU A 149 -30.54 -12.67 -26.57
CA GLU A 149 -30.11 -13.88 -27.29
C GLU A 149 -29.03 -14.63 -26.50
N GLU A 150 -29.52 -15.74 -25.96
CA GLU A 150 -28.88 -16.96 -25.49
C GLU A 150 -27.88 -17.54 -26.52
N ASP A 151 -26.69 -17.95 -26.05
CA ASP A 151 -26.14 -19.33 -26.20
C ASP A 151 -24.59 -19.39 -26.27
N GLY A 152 -24.02 -20.36 -25.53
CA GLY A 152 -22.69 -20.96 -25.71
C GLY A 152 -21.46 -20.07 -25.42
N ASP A 153 -20.47 -20.42 -24.61
CA ASP A 153 -19.85 -21.74 -24.50
C ASP A 153 -18.90 -21.75 -23.30
N TYR A 154 -19.04 -22.78 -22.46
CA TYR A 154 -18.14 -23.08 -21.35
C TYR A 154 -16.94 -23.84 -21.92
N HIS A 155 -15.80 -23.18 -22.11
CA HIS A 155 -14.54 -23.87 -22.39
C HIS A 155 -13.61 -23.90 -21.17
N GLU A 156 -13.80 -24.97 -20.39
CA GLU A 156 -12.80 -25.98 -19.99
C GLU A 156 -11.38 -25.55 -19.56
N TYR A 157 -11.06 -25.90 -18.30
CA TYR A 157 -9.74 -25.88 -17.71
C TYR A 157 -8.76 -26.80 -18.46
N GLY A 158 -7.84 -26.21 -19.22
CA GLY A 158 -6.65 -26.88 -19.73
C GLY A 158 -5.51 -26.77 -18.73
N SER A 159 -5.39 -27.79 -17.88
CA SER A 159 -4.20 -28.12 -17.10
C SER A 159 -3.07 -28.58 -18.02
N ASP A 160 -1.90 -27.95 -17.95
CA ASP A 160 -0.63 -28.63 -18.21
C ASP A 160 0.49 -27.90 -17.43
N ASP A 161 0.73 -28.42 -16.22
CA ASP A 161 1.98 -28.31 -15.49
C ASP A 161 3.10 -28.96 -16.32
N GLU A 162 4.02 -28.15 -16.87
CA GLU A 162 5.38 -28.61 -17.15
C GLU A 162 6.36 -27.71 -16.40
N LEU A 163 6.62 -28.10 -15.14
CA LEU A 163 7.72 -27.61 -14.33
C LEU A 163 9.03 -28.11 -14.96
N ASP A 164 9.81 -27.22 -15.56
CA ASP A 164 11.17 -27.54 -16.01
C ASP A 164 12.03 -27.99 -14.81
N GLU A 165 12.57 -29.20 -14.91
CA GLU A 165 13.49 -29.78 -13.93
C GLU A 165 14.84 -29.02 -13.93
N ASP A 166 15.27 -28.58 -12.74
CA ASP A 166 16.58 -27.96 -12.51
C ASP A 166 17.70 -29.02 -12.52
N GLU A 167 18.40 -29.18 -13.65
CA GLU A 167 19.64 -29.98 -13.75
C GLU A 167 20.86 -29.22 -13.19
N ASN A 168 20.82 -28.83 -11.92
CA ASN A 168 22.00 -28.32 -11.22
C ASN A 168 23.00 -29.48 -10.92
N ASP A 169 23.96 -29.65 -11.82
CA ASP A 169 25.13 -30.54 -11.63
C ASP A 169 26.11 -29.88 -10.63
N TYR A 170 25.94 -30.23 -9.35
CA TYR A 170 26.93 -29.92 -8.31
C TYR A 170 28.15 -30.82 -8.48
N SER A 171 29.13 -30.39 -9.26
CA SER A 171 30.46 -30.99 -9.20
C SER A 171 31.15 -30.60 -7.89
N ASP A 172 30.89 -31.37 -6.84
CA ASP A 172 31.76 -31.50 -5.67
C ASP A 172 33.07 -32.13 -6.15
N GLY A 173 34.18 -31.40 -6.03
CA GLY A 173 35.40 -31.73 -6.74
C GLY A 173 36.63 -31.06 -6.16
N SER A 174 36.98 -31.50 -4.95
CA SER A 174 38.28 -31.36 -4.28
C SER A 174 39.50 -31.14 -5.20
N CYS A 175 40.30 -30.10 -4.93
CA CYS A 175 41.78 -30.14 -4.82
C CYS A 175 42.31 -28.79 -4.29
#